data_AF-A0A524EUX5-F1
#
_entry.id   AF-A0A524EUX5-F1
#
_cell.length_a   1.000
_cell.length_b   1.000
_cell.length_c   1.000
_cell.angle_alpha   90.00
_cell.angle_beta   90.00
_cell.angle_gamma   90.00
#
_symmetry.space_group_name_H-M   'P 1'
#
loop_
_entity.id
_entity.type
_entity.pdbx_description
1 polymer ?
#
loop_
_entity_poly.entity_id
_entity_poly.type
_entity_poly.pdbx_seq_one_letter_code
_entity_poly.pdbx_strand_id
1 'polypeptide(L)'
;MVSSNKYCWACKKRLDFEEFKKVNLSYTEDKLIKLWDHPFLQFFCCNCYTKLVRRDVKKILSDLNEYSLALKSNFNPTVWRRFAIICYDKGDYKRTEEAYKRVLELDPKDLNSARNLRRLHRKLRKK
;
A
#
# COMPACT_ATOMS: atom_id res chain seq x y z
N MET A 1 24.28 -24.32 -15.09
CA MET A 1 23.10 -24.88 -15.81
C MET A 1 21.91 -24.81 -14.87
N VAL A 2 20.81 -24.20 -15.30
CA VAL A 2 19.58 -24.10 -14.51
C VAL A 2 18.85 -25.43 -14.55
N SER A 3 18.61 -26.05 -13.40
CA SER A 3 18.06 -27.41 -13.30
C SER A 3 16.57 -27.43 -12.93
N SER A 4 16.02 -26.30 -12.45
CA SER A 4 14.67 -26.26 -11.90
C SER A 4 13.65 -25.57 -12.83
N ASN A 5 12.58 -26.29 -13.15
CA ASN A 5 11.41 -25.69 -13.80
C ASN A 5 10.71 -24.74 -12.81
N LYS A 6 10.48 -23.50 -13.22
CA LYS A 6 9.71 -22.52 -12.44
C LYS A 6 8.39 -22.20 -13.12
N TYR A 7 7.44 -21.84 -12.28
CA TYR A 7 6.08 -21.50 -12.69
C TYR A 7 5.68 -20.22 -11.99
N CYS A 8 4.90 -19.40 -12.68
CA CYS A 8 4.28 -18.23 -12.08
C CYS A 8 3.41 -18.68 -10.91
N TRP A 9 3.65 -18.11 -9.75
CA TRP A 9 2.91 -18.43 -8.54
C TRP A 9 1.40 -18.18 -8.70
N ALA A 10 1.03 -17.11 -9.40
CA ALA A 10 -0.36 -16.70 -9.63
C ALA A 10 -1.06 -17.51 -10.73
N CYS A 11 -0.58 -17.47 -11.98
CA CYS A 11 -1.29 -18.05 -13.12
C CYS A 11 -0.79 -19.43 -13.54
N LYS A 12 0.19 -19.99 -12.84
CA LYS A 12 0.81 -21.30 -13.11
C LYS A 12 1.47 -21.45 -14.49
N LYS A 13 1.58 -20.35 -15.27
CA LYS A 13 2.35 -20.32 -16.52
C LYS A 13 3.81 -20.71 -16.24
N ARG A 14 4.38 -21.61 -17.05
CA ARG A 14 5.81 -21.93 -17.02
C ARG A 14 6.62 -20.66 -17.29
N LEU A 15 7.68 -20.48 -16.52
CA LEU A 15 8.60 -19.35 -16.65
C LEU A 15 9.88 -19.80 -17.33
N ASP A 16 10.43 -18.90 -18.13
CA ASP A 16 11.65 -19.12 -18.87
C ASP A 16 12.80 -18.32 -18.23
N PHE A 17 13.95 -18.98 -18.07
CA PHE A 17 15.10 -18.37 -17.43
C PHE A 17 15.74 -17.29 -18.32
N GLU A 18 15.69 -17.43 -19.64
CA GLU A 18 16.21 -16.41 -20.56
C GLU A 18 15.32 -15.16 -20.55
N GLU A 19 14.00 -15.30 -20.47
CA GLU A 19 13.09 -14.17 -20.22
C GLU A 19 13.40 -13.49 -18.87
N PHE A 20 13.64 -14.27 -17.81
CA PHE A 20 14.00 -13.74 -16.49
C PHE A 20 15.33 -12.98 -16.51
N LYS A 21 16.33 -13.47 -17.26
CA LYS A 21 17.61 -12.76 -17.47
C LYS A 21 17.40 -11.42 -18.17
N LYS A 22 16.62 -11.40 -19.25
CA LYS A 22 16.37 -10.19 -20.06
C LYS A 22 15.76 -9.04 -19.27
N VAL A 23 14.98 -9.33 -18.22
CA VAL A 23 14.35 -8.29 -17.37
C VAL A 23 15.17 -7.92 -16.12
N ASN A 24 16.27 -8.63 -15.84
CA ASN A 24 17.11 -8.43 -14.66
C ASN A 24 18.58 -8.11 -15.03
N LEU A 25 18.77 -7.27 -16.06
CA LEU A 25 20.08 -6.93 -16.63
C LEU A 25 21.07 -6.28 -15.64
N SER A 26 20.58 -5.77 -14.50
CA SER A 26 21.42 -5.18 -13.45
C SER A 26 22.16 -6.20 -12.58
N TYR A 27 21.86 -7.50 -12.73
CA TYR A 27 22.50 -8.57 -11.99
C TYR A 27 23.37 -9.44 -12.90
N THR A 28 24.45 -9.98 -12.34
CA THR A 28 25.28 -10.97 -13.03
C THR A 28 24.53 -12.29 -13.20
N GLU A 29 24.86 -13.06 -14.23
CA GLU A 29 24.22 -14.34 -14.52
C GLU A 29 24.34 -15.34 -13.36
N ASP A 30 25.50 -15.43 -12.71
CA ASP A 30 25.69 -16.29 -11.53
C ASP A 30 24.73 -15.96 -10.39
N LYS A 31 24.46 -14.67 -10.18
CA LYS A 31 23.51 -14.22 -9.16
C LYS A 31 22.08 -14.57 -9.57
N LEU A 32 21.75 -14.46 -10.85
CA LEU A 32 20.44 -14.83 -11.38
C LEU A 32 20.19 -16.33 -11.27
N ILE A 33 21.19 -17.17 -11.52
CA ILE A 33 21.10 -18.63 -11.34
C ILE A 33 20.83 -18.96 -9.86
N LYS A 34 21.59 -18.36 -8.92
CA LYS A 34 21.38 -18.57 -7.48
C LYS A 34 19.99 -18.17 -7.02
N LEU A 35 19.46 -17.06 -7.54
CA LEU A 35 18.09 -16.64 -7.27
C LEU A 35 17.08 -17.62 -7.87
N TRP A 36 17.26 -17.99 -9.13
CA TRP A 36 16.37 -18.91 -9.83
C TRP A 36 16.25 -20.25 -9.11
N ASP A 37 17.37 -20.83 -8.68
CA ASP A 37 17.35 -22.14 -8.00
C ASP A 37 16.97 -22.05 -6.50
N HIS A 38 16.74 -20.86 -5.95
CA HIS A 38 16.37 -20.70 -4.55
C HIS A 38 15.02 -21.35 -4.24
N PRO A 39 14.92 -22.25 -3.23
CA PRO A 39 13.73 -23.07 -3.00
C PRO A 39 12.53 -22.28 -2.45
N PHE A 40 12.80 -21.15 -1.78
CA PHE A 40 11.76 -20.36 -1.11
C PHE A 40 11.29 -19.12 -1.91
N LEU A 41 11.86 -18.88 -3.10
CA LEU A 41 11.45 -17.73 -3.90
C LEU A 41 10.21 -18.05 -4.74
N GLN A 42 9.23 -17.13 -4.68
CA GLN A 42 8.08 -17.14 -5.56
C GLN A 42 8.38 -16.32 -6.81
N PHE A 43 8.08 -16.88 -7.97
CA PHE A 43 8.28 -16.21 -9.24
C PHE A 43 6.94 -15.80 -9.84
N PHE A 44 6.92 -14.66 -10.51
CA PHE A 44 5.74 -14.14 -11.19
C PHE A 44 6.08 -13.86 -12.65
N CYS A 45 5.16 -14.17 -13.57
CA CYS A 45 5.30 -13.68 -14.95
C CYS A 45 5.13 -12.16 -14.97
N CYS A 46 5.67 -11.49 -15.99
CA CYS A 46 5.66 -10.03 -16.09
C CYS A 46 4.26 -9.44 -15.90
N ASN A 47 3.23 -10.01 -16.52
CA ASN A 47 1.85 -9.50 -16.38
C ASN A 47 1.32 -9.60 -14.94
N CYS A 48 1.51 -10.74 -14.27
CA CYS A 48 1.09 -10.94 -12.89
C CYS A 48 1.91 -10.07 -11.92
N TYR A 49 3.21 -9.93 -12.15
CA TYR A 49 4.09 -9.06 -11.37
C TYR A 49 3.66 -7.59 -11.51
N THR A 50 3.41 -7.11 -12.73
CA THR A 50 2.92 -5.74 -12.94
C THR A 50 1.57 -5.50 -12.27
N LYS A 51 0.65 -6.47 -12.26
CA LYS A 51 -0.63 -6.35 -11.55
C LYS A 51 -0.44 -6.28 -10.03
N LEU A 52 0.46 -7.09 -9.49
CA LEU A 52 0.84 -7.09 -8.06
C LEU A 52 1.42 -5.72 -7.67
N VAL A 53 2.45 -5.26 -8.40
CA VAL A 53 3.11 -3.97 -8.16
C VAL A 53 2.13 -2.80 -8.33
N ARG A 54 1.27 -2.81 -9.36
CA ARG A 54 0.26 -1.75 -9.53
C ARG A 54 -0.73 -1.67 -8.36
N ARG A 55 -1.12 -2.81 -7.78
CA ARG A 55 -2.00 -2.84 -6.62
C ARG A 55 -1.33 -2.23 -5.39
N ASP A 56 -0.07 -2.57 -5.15
CA ASP A 56 0.67 -2.12 -3.98
C ASP A 56 1.15 -0.66 -4.11
N VAL A 57 1.65 -0.26 -5.28
CA VAL A 57 2.09 1.10 -5.58
C VAL A 57 0.91 2.08 -5.58
N LYS A 58 -0.27 1.71 -6.11
CA LYS A 58 -1.45 2.60 -6.06
C LYS A 58 -1.88 2.91 -4.62
N LYS A 59 -1.81 1.91 -3.74
CA LYS A 59 -2.13 2.07 -2.32
C LYS A 59 -1.09 2.96 -1.62
N ILE A 60 0.20 2.68 -1.84
CA ILE A 60 1.31 3.45 -1.27
C ILE A 60 1.30 4.90 -1.78
N LEU A 61 1.07 5.15 -3.07
CA LEU A 61 1.02 6.49 -3.64
C LEU A 61 -0.21 7.29 -3.19
N SER A 62 -1.38 6.65 -3.04
CA SER A 62 -2.55 7.30 -2.44
C SER A 62 -2.24 7.75 -1.02
N ASP A 63 -1.75 6.81 -0.21
CA ASP A 63 -1.42 7.04 1.19
C ASP A 63 -0.35 8.14 1.38
N LEU A 64 0.70 8.14 0.55
CA LEU A 64 1.77 9.13 0.58
C LEU A 64 1.30 10.51 0.09
N ASN A 65 0.49 10.55 -0.96
CA ASN A 65 -0.04 11.81 -1.49
C ASN A 65 -0.97 12.47 -0.45
N GLU A 66 -1.86 11.70 0.15
CA GLU A 66 -2.80 12.18 1.17
C GLU A 66 -2.08 12.59 2.46
N TYR A 67 -1.03 11.87 2.87
CA TYR A 67 -0.17 12.26 3.99
C TYR A 67 0.63 13.55 3.71
N SER A 68 1.21 13.68 2.51
CA SER A 68 1.97 14.87 2.12
C SER A 68 1.08 16.12 1.97
N LEU A 69 -0.16 15.95 1.50
CA LEU A 69 -1.19 17.01 1.45
C LEU A 69 -1.61 17.45 2.86
N ALA A 70 -1.81 16.51 3.78
CA ALA A 70 -2.16 16.83 5.17
C ALA A 70 -1.02 17.60 5.87
N LEU A 71 0.24 17.16 5.70
CA LEU A 71 1.41 17.85 6.24
C LEU A 71 1.58 19.27 5.66
N LYS A 72 1.25 19.46 4.38
CA LYS A 72 1.35 20.78 3.72
C LYS A 72 0.17 21.69 4.03
N SER A 73 -0.97 21.15 4.44
CA SER A 73 -2.21 21.90 4.57
C SER A 73 -2.62 22.07 6.03
N ASN A 74 -2.03 23.07 6.68
CA ASN A 74 -2.41 23.45 8.05
C ASN A 74 -3.84 24.01 8.15
N PHE A 75 -4.51 24.32 7.03
CA PHE A 75 -5.78 25.07 7.04
C PHE A 75 -6.86 24.52 6.09
N ASN A 76 -6.75 23.28 5.58
CA ASN A 76 -7.80 22.71 4.72
C ASN A 76 -8.58 21.58 5.43
N PRO A 77 -9.81 21.83 5.91
CA PRO A 77 -10.65 20.83 6.55
C PRO A 77 -10.92 19.59 5.68
N THR A 78 -11.01 19.77 4.35
CA THR A 78 -11.28 18.66 3.43
C THR A 78 -10.12 17.66 3.39
N VAL A 79 -8.89 18.14 3.46
CA VAL A 79 -7.68 17.31 3.46
C VAL A 79 -7.59 16.52 4.77
N TRP A 80 -7.76 17.19 5.91
CA TRP A 80 -7.78 16.54 7.22
C TRP A 80 -8.88 15.48 7.34
N ARG A 81 -10.05 15.72 6.73
CA ARG A 81 -11.14 14.73 6.71
C ARG A 81 -10.78 13.49 5.91
N ARG A 82 -10.13 13.63 4.75
CA ARG A 82 -9.65 12.49 3.94
C ARG A 82 -8.59 11.71 4.71
N PHE A 83 -7.64 12.41 5.32
CA PHE A 83 -6.60 11.82 6.17
C PHE A 83 -7.20 10.97 7.31
N ALA A 84 -8.22 11.49 8.00
CA ALA A 84 -8.91 10.76 9.06
C ALA A 84 -9.52 9.43 8.58
N ILE A 85 -10.14 9.41 7.41
CA ILE A 85 -10.75 8.20 6.81
C ILE A 85 -9.69 7.13 6.55
N ILE A 86 -8.55 7.51 5.95
CA ILE A 86 -7.46 6.56 5.63
C ILE A 86 -6.86 5.97 6.91
N CYS A 87 -6.60 6.80 7.92
CA CYS A 87 -6.14 6.33 9.22
C CYS A 87 -7.14 5.36 9.85
N TYR A 88 -8.44 5.63 9.70
CA TYR A 88 -9.50 4.77 10.25
C TYR A 88 -9.48 3.38 9.59
N ASP A 89 -9.35 3.34 8.26
CA ASP A 89 -9.28 2.10 7.48
C ASP A 89 -8.02 1.29 7.79
N LYS A 90 -6.92 1.97 8.13
CA LYS A 90 -5.67 1.34 8.61
C LYS A 90 -5.73 0.88 10.06
N GLY A 91 -6.78 1.24 10.81
CA GLY A 91 -6.89 0.95 12.24
C GLY A 91 -6.04 1.86 13.14
N ASP A 92 -5.42 2.91 12.59
CA ASP A 92 -4.68 3.91 13.35
C ASP A 92 -5.64 4.94 13.96
N TYR A 93 -6.35 4.50 14.99
CA TYR A 93 -7.42 5.28 15.62
C TYR A 93 -6.92 6.54 16.32
N LYS A 94 -5.65 6.58 16.74
CA LYS A 94 -5.04 7.77 17.34
C LYS A 94 -4.95 8.89 16.31
N ARG A 95 -4.37 8.62 15.14
CA ARG A 95 -4.29 9.61 14.06
C ARG A 95 -5.65 9.97 13.46
N THR A 96 -6.59 9.02 13.42
CA THR A 96 -7.97 9.34 13.03
C THR A 96 -8.59 10.40 13.94
N GLU A 97 -8.45 10.24 15.26
CA GLU A 97 -9.02 11.19 16.22
C GLU A 97 -8.39 12.58 16.08
N GLU A 98 -7.06 12.66 16.01
CA GLU A 98 -6.33 13.92 15.82
C GLU A 98 -6.78 14.63 14.55
N ALA A 99 -6.93 13.89 13.45
CA ALA A 99 -7.35 14.44 12.17
C ALA A 99 -8.78 14.99 12.20
N TYR A 100 -9.76 14.26 12.76
CA TYR A 100 -11.13 14.78 12.89
C TYR A 100 -11.22 15.97 13.84
N LYS A 101 -10.41 16.03 14.90
CA LYS A 101 -10.32 17.22 15.77
C LYS A 101 -9.82 18.43 15.00
N ARG A 102 -8.77 18.29 14.19
CA ARG A 102 -8.27 19.37 13.31
C ARG A 102 -9.34 19.86 12.33
N VAL A 103 -10.14 18.96 11.75
CA VAL A 103 -11.29 19.38 10.91
C VAL A 103 -12.25 20.26 11.69
N LEU A 104 -12.61 19.88 12.92
CA LEU A 104 -13.56 20.63 13.75
C LEU A 104 -12.99 21.93 14.33
N GLU A 105 -11.66 22.04 14.48
CA GLU A 105 -11.00 23.30 14.80
C GLU A 105 -11.09 24.31 13.64
N LEU A 106 -10.93 23.83 12.40
CA LEU A 106 -10.97 24.65 11.19
C LEU A 106 -12.40 24.93 10.69
N ASP A 107 -13.30 23.96 10.85
CA ASP A 107 -14.72 24.05 10.53
C ASP A 107 -15.56 23.37 11.64
N PRO A 108 -15.94 24.12 12.68
CA PRO A 108 -16.76 23.60 13.78
C PRO A 108 -18.14 23.08 13.36
N LYS A 109 -18.61 23.43 12.15
CA LYS A 109 -19.93 23.03 11.64
C LYS A 109 -19.87 21.75 10.79
N ASP A 110 -18.71 21.10 10.63
CA ASP A 110 -18.62 19.82 9.92
C ASP A 110 -19.27 18.66 10.71
N LEU A 111 -20.56 18.49 10.47
CA LEU A 111 -21.37 17.43 11.06
C LEU A 111 -20.87 16.02 10.73
N ASN A 112 -20.20 15.84 9.58
CA ASN A 112 -19.69 14.51 9.19
C ASN A 112 -18.51 14.13 10.09
N SER A 113 -17.57 15.05 10.27
CA SER A 113 -16.40 14.83 11.13
C SER A 113 -16.81 14.65 12.59
N ALA A 114 -17.76 15.45 13.10
CA ALA A 114 -18.30 15.28 14.45
C ALA A 114 -18.99 13.91 14.66
N ARG A 115 -19.79 13.47 13.68
CA ARG A 115 -20.48 12.16 13.73
C ARG A 115 -19.48 11.00 13.68
N ASN A 116 -18.47 11.11 12.81
CA ASN A 116 -17.44 10.08 12.67
C ASN A 116 -16.56 9.97 13.92
N LEU A 117 -16.18 11.09 14.53
CA LEU A 117 -15.44 11.11 15.79
C LEU A 117 -16.23 10.44 16.93
N ARG A 118 -17.53 10.75 17.05
CA ARG A 118 -18.41 10.08 18.03
C ARG A 118 -18.51 8.58 17.78
N ARG A 119 -18.60 8.15 16.52
CA ARG A 119 -18.62 6.74 16.14
C ARG A 119 -17.31 6.05 16.50
N LEU A 120 -16.18 6.71 16.29
CA LEU A 120 -14.85 6.24 16.67
C LEU A 120 -14.76 6.00 18.18
N HIS A 121 -15.10 7.01 19.00
CA HIS A 121 -15.07 6.88 20.46
C HIS A 121 -15.97 5.77 20.97
N ARG A 122 -17.17 5.62 20.41
CA ARG A 122 -18.08 4.51 20.76
C ARG A 122 -17.49 3.14 20.43
N LYS A 123 -16.72 3.02 19.33
CA LYS A 123 -16.03 1.79 18.94
C LYS A 123 -14.89 1.47 19.91
N LEU A 124 -14.09 2.48 20.28
CA LEU A 124 -12.98 2.32 21.21
C LEU A 124 -13.43 1.97 22.63
N ARG A 125 -14.57 2.51 23.09
CA ARG A 125 -15.15 2.20 24.40
C ARG A 125 -15.77 0.79 24.50
N LYS A 126 -16.00 0.13 23.36
CA LYS A 126 -16.57 -1.23 23.27
C LYS A 126 -15.51 -2.31 23.07
N LYS A 127 -14.24 -1.91 23.00
CA LYS A 127 -13.08 -2.80 22.92
C LYS A 127 -12.47 -2.95 24.30
#